data_AF-A0A4Q4BVB9-F1
#
_entry.id   AF-A0A4Q4BVB9-F1
#
_cell.length_a   1.000
_cell.length_b   1.000
_cell.length_c   1.000
_cell.angle_alpha   90.00
_cell.angle_beta   90.00
_cell.angle_gamma   90.00
#
_symmetry.space_group_name_H-M   'P 1'
#
loop_
_entity.id
_entity.type
_entity.pdbx_description
1 polymer ?
#
loop_
_entity_poly.entity_id
_entity_poly.type
_entity_poly.pdbx_seq_one_letter_code
_entity_poly.pdbx_strand_id
1 'polypeptide(L)'
;MKTLLNIIWFVLAGFWLWIAYAVAALVMCILIVTIPFGIASFRIANFAAWPFGRTYIDKPTAGAASMIGNVIWFVLAGLWIALAHIGTAIALAVTIIGIPLAWANLKMIPLALFPLGKEIVPEGALAPPRYTPPQAYGQGGPPLSRY
;
A
#
# COMPACT_ATOMS: atom_id res chain seq x y z
N MET A 1 15.19 0.93 11.15
CA MET A 1 15.53 1.45 9.80
C MET A 1 14.31 2.02 9.07
N LYS A 2 13.16 1.32 9.02
CA LYS A 2 11.94 1.75 8.29
C LYS A 2 11.43 3.15 8.68
N THR A 3 11.44 3.50 9.96
CA THR A 3 10.98 4.82 10.45
C THR A 3 11.81 5.98 9.91
N LEU A 4 13.13 5.84 9.90
CA LEU A 4 14.03 6.90 9.41
C LEU A 4 13.83 7.15 7.91
N LEU A 5 13.72 6.08 7.11
CA LEU A 5 13.41 6.19 5.67
C LEU A 5 12.05 6.86 5.44
N ASN A 6 11.03 6.55 6.24
CA ASN A 6 9.73 7.19 6.13
C ASN A 6 9.78 8.68 6.49
N ILE A 7 10.56 9.07 7.51
CA ILE A 7 10.72 10.49 7.88
C ILE A 7 11.40 11.26 6.73
N ILE A 8 12.52 10.74 6.21
CA ILE A 8 13.23 11.35 5.08
C ILE A 8 12.29 11.47 3.86
N TRP A 9 11.57 10.39 3.57
CA TRP A 9 10.58 10.37 2.49
C TRP A 9 9.48 11.40 2.68
N PHE A 10 8.89 11.48 3.87
CA PHE A 10 7.75 12.36 4.13
C PHE A 10 8.12 13.83 3.90
N VAL A 11 9.32 14.23 4.33
CA VAL A 11 9.85 15.58 4.14
C VAL A 11 10.15 15.87 2.67
N LEU A 12 10.72 14.91 1.93
CA LEU A 12 11.15 15.14 0.55
C LEU A 12 10.02 15.01 -0.49
N ALA A 13 9.06 14.12 -0.28
CA ALA A 13 8.05 13.75 -1.28
C ALA A 13 6.70 13.33 -0.70
N GLY A 14 6.71 12.58 0.41
CA GLY A 14 5.52 11.94 0.96
C GLY A 14 4.43 12.91 1.38
N PHE A 15 4.78 14.09 1.90
CA PHE A 15 3.81 15.13 2.27
C PHE A 15 3.01 15.63 1.05
N TRP A 16 3.70 15.92 -0.06
CA TRP A 16 3.08 16.42 -1.29
C TRP A 16 2.16 15.37 -1.92
N LEU A 17 2.61 14.12 -1.98
CA LEU A 17 1.80 13.02 -2.50
C LEU A 17 0.59 12.77 -1.60
N TRP A 18 0.76 12.76 -0.28
CA TRP A 18 -0.34 12.61 0.68
C TRP A 18 -1.44 13.65 0.44
N ILE A 19 -1.08 14.92 0.27
CA ILE A 19 -2.03 15.99 -0.06
C ILE A 19 -2.68 15.75 -1.42
N ALA A 20 -1.92 15.40 -2.46
CA ALA A 20 -2.48 15.17 -3.80
C ALA A 20 -3.57 14.08 -3.78
N TYR A 21 -3.33 12.97 -3.07
CA TYR A 21 -4.32 11.92 -2.87
C TYR A 21 -5.49 12.36 -2.00
N ALA A 22 -5.25 13.12 -0.93
CA ALA A 22 -6.31 13.63 -0.05
C ALA A 22 -7.25 14.60 -0.78
N VAL A 23 -6.71 15.47 -1.63
CA VAL A 23 -7.49 16.38 -2.47
C VAL A 23 -8.28 15.59 -3.51
N ALA A 24 -7.67 14.63 -4.21
CA ALA A 24 -8.39 13.76 -5.13
C ALA A 24 -9.52 13.01 -4.42
N ALA A 25 -9.28 12.56 -3.19
CA ALA A 25 -10.28 11.87 -2.39
C ALA A 25 -11.46 12.78 -2.01
N LEU A 26 -11.17 14.02 -1.59
CA LEU A 26 -12.18 15.02 -1.28
C LEU A 26 -13.04 15.35 -2.51
N VAL A 27 -12.42 15.55 -3.68
CA VAL A 27 -13.13 15.79 -4.95
C VAL A 27 -14.06 14.62 -5.28
N MET A 28 -13.60 13.38 -5.12
CA MET A 28 -14.45 12.21 -5.35
C MET A 28 -15.60 12.09 -4.33
N CYS A 29 -15.38 12.50 -3.08
CA CYS A 29 -16.47 12.56 -2.09
C CYS A 29 -17.53 13.61 -2.47
N ILE A 30 -17.12 14.77 -2.99
CA ILE A 30 -18.03 15.84 -3.41
C ILE A 30 -18.91 15.41 -4.59
N LEU A 31 -18.39 14.59 -5.49
CA LEU A 31 -19.14 14.07 -6.63
C LEU A 31 -20.24 13.07 -6.22
N ILE A 32 -20.29 12.63 -4.95
CA ILE A 32 -21.24 11.69 -4.32
C ILE A 32 -21.26 10.29 -4.97
N VAL A 33 -21.44 10.20 -6.28
CA VAL A 33 -21.40 8.94 -7.03
C VAL A 33 -20.03 8.26 -6.98
N THR A 34 -18.96 9.01 -6.69
CA THR A 34 -17.59 8.48 -6.60
C THR A 34 -17.05 8.33 -5.18
N ILE A 35 -17.90 8.34 -4.14
CA ILE A 35 -17.51 8.05 -2.74
C ILE A 35 -16.59 6.82 -2.58
N PRO A 36 -16.84 5.63 -3.19
CA PRO A 36 -15.94 4.49 -3.04
C PRO A 36 -14.51 4.76 -3.54
N PHE A 37 -14.37 5.63 -4.56
CA PHE A 37 -13.06 6.06 -5.05
C PHE A 37 -12.38 7.01 -4.09
N GLY A 38 -13.13 7.91 -3.46
CA GLY A 38 -12.61 8.78 -2.40
C GLY A 38 -12.00 7.98 -1.25
N ILE A 39 -12.71 6.95 -0.78
CA ILE A 39 -12.20 6.06 0.28
C ILE A 39 -10.93 5.33 -0.16
N ALA A 40 -10.90 4.81 -1.39
CA ALA A 40 -9.72 4.14 -1.94
C ALA A 40 -8.52 5.09 -2.07
N SER A 41 -8.77 6.33 -2.49
CA SER A 41 -7.77 7.39 -2.60
C SER A 41 -7.20 7.79 -1.24
N PHE A 42 -8.04 8.02 -0.22
CA PHE A 42 -7.57 8.33 1.15
C PHE A 42 -6.72 7.20 1.74
N ARG A 43 -7.07 5.94 1.48
CA ARG A 43 -6.27 4.79 1.90
C ARG A 43 -4.87 4.85 1.27
N ILE A 44 -4.78 5.18 -0.02
CA ILE A 44 -3.50 5.31 -0.71
C ILE A 44 -2.75 6.56 -0.28
N ALA A 45 -3.45 7.66 0.05
CA ALA A 45 -2.83 8.84 0.68
C ALA A 45 -2.03 8.41 1.90
N ASN A 46 -2.68 7.71 2.84
CA ASN A 46 -2.02 7.23 4.05
C ASN A 46 -0.87 6.27 3.75
N PHE A 47 -0.94 5.50 2.66
CA PHE A 47 0.19 4.70 2.18
C PHE A 47 1.35 5.55 1.66
N ALA A 48 1.05 6.54 0.82
CA ALA A 48 2.00 7.51 0.26
C ALA A 48 2.71 8.35 1.32
N ALA A 49 2.07 8.63 2.45
CA ALA A 49 2.73 9.31 3.57
C ALA A 49 3.84 8.46 4.21
N TRP A 50 3.71 7.13 4.24
CA TRP A 50 4.59 6.25 5.03
C TRP A 50 4.89 4.89 4.35
N PRO A 51 5.44 4.87 3.12
CA PRO A 51 5.40 3.70 2.26
C PRO A 51 6.24 2.53 2.78
N PHE A 52 7.34 2.77 3.49
CA PHE A 52 8.28 1.71 3.85
C PHE A 52 7.77 0.82 4.97
N GLY A 53 7.87 -0.50 4.79
CA GLY A 53 7.34 -1.50 5.72
C GLY A 53 5.93 -1.96 5.40
N ARG A 54 5.32 -1.41 4.34
CA ARG A 54 3.98 -1.75 3.86
C ARG A 54 4.04 -2.12 2.39
N THR A 55 3.13 -2.97 1.99
CA THR A 55 2.96 -3.41 0.62
C THR A 55 1.48 -3.54 0.31
N TYR A 56 1.12 -3.73 -0.95
CA TYR A 56 -0.26 -4.00 -1.33
C TYR A 56 -0.40 -5.38 -1.96
N ILE A 57 -1.55 -6.01 -1.72
CA ILE A 57 -1.95 -7.28 -2.31
C ILE A 57 -3.30 -7.15 -2.98
N ASP A 58 -3.60 -8.09 -3.87
CA ASP A 58 -4.93 -8.25 -4.45
C ASP A 58 -5.90 -8.85 -3.42
N LYS A 59 -7.09 -8.25 -3.33
CA LYS A 59 -8.18 -8.79 -2.52
C LYS A 59 -8.79 -10.00 -3.22
N PRO A 60 -9.01 -11.12 -2.51
CA PRO A 60 -9.70 -12.28 -3.07
C PRO A 60 -11.12 -11.96 -3.57
N THR A 61 -11.74 -10.91 -3.01
CA THR A 61 -13.08 -10.45 -3.37
C THR A 61 -13.09 -9.46 -4.55
N ALA A 62 -11.94 -9.16 -5.16
CA ALA A 62 -11.88 -8.28 -6.32
C ALA A 62 -12.54 -8.95 -7.53
N GLY A 63 -13.44 -8.24 -8.20
CA GLY A 63 -14.17 -8.76 -9.36
C GLY A 63 -14.46 -7.67 -10.40
N ALA A 64 -15.41 -7.93 -11.30
CA ALA A 64 -15.74 -7.06 -12.42
C ALA A 64 -16.05 -5.60 -12.01
N ALA A 65 -16.72 -5.40 -10.87
CA ALA A 65 -17.00 -4.06 -10.34
C ALA A 65 -15.72 -3.24 -10.05
N SER A 66 -14.69 -3.88 -9.48
CA SER A 66 -13.39 -3.23 -9.24
C SER A 66 -12.70 -2.86 -10.55
N MET A 67 -12.80 -3.72 -11.56
CA MET A 67 -12.23 -3.45 -12.89
C MET A 67 -12.92 -2.25 -13.55
N ILE A 68 -14.25 -2.23 -13.59
CA ILE A 68 -15.04 -1.13 -14.17
C ILE A 68 -14.73 0.17 -13.42
N GLY A 69 -14.72 0.14 -12.09
CA GLY A 69 -14.37 1.31 -11.31
C GLY A 69 -12.94 1.78 -11.59
N ASN A 70 -11.96 0.87 -11.70
CA ASN A 70 -10.58 1.23 -12.04
C ASN A 70 -10.47 1.93 -13.40
N VAL A 71 -11.29 1.57 -14.39
CA VAL A 71 -11.35 2.30 -15.68
C VAL A 71 -11.84 3.74 -15.49
N ILE A 72 -12.91 3.93 -14.72
CA ILE A 72 -13.45 5.27 -14.41
C ILE A 72 -12.40 6.09 -13.65
N TRP A 73 -11.81 5.50 -12.61
CA TRP A 73 -10.78 6.12 -11.80
C TRP A 73 -9.56 6.54 -12.63
N PHE A 74 -9.08 5.67 -13.51
CA PHE A 74 -7.90 5.91 -14.35
C PHE A 74 -8.05 7.24 -15.12
N VAL A 75 -9.22 7.48 -15.72
CA VAL A 75 -9.51 8.69 -16.50
C VAL A 75 -9.67 9.91 -15.60
N LEU A 76 -10.36 9.77 -14.46
CA LEU A 76 -10.68 10.91 -13.60
C LEU A 76 -9.50 11.39 -12.74
N ALA A 77 -8.69 10.48 -12.19
CA ALA A 77 -7.65 10.82 -11.21
C ALA A 77 -6.39 9.96 -11.34
N GLY A 78 -6.52 8.68 -11.70
CA GLY A 78 -5.40 7.73 -11.71
C GLY A 78 -4.23 8.19 -12.56
N LEU A 79 -4.50 8.63 -13.80
CA LEU A 79 -3.45 9.12 -14.71
C LEU A 79 -2.74 10.36 -14.15
N TRP A 80 -3.49 11.33 -13.65
CA TRP A 80 -2.96 12.58 -13.09
C TRP A 80 -2.05 12.32 -11.89
N ILE A 81 -2.48 11.44 -10.99
CA ILE A 81 -1.69 11.05 -9.81
C ILE A 81 -0.45 10.25 -10.22
N ALA A 82 -0.56 9.35 -11.21
CA ALA A 82 0.59 8.63 -11.72
C ALA A 82 1.64 9.56 -12.33
N LEU A 83 1.21 10.62 -13.05
CA LEU A 83 2.12 11.66 -13.53
C LEU A 83 2.80 12.41 -12.38
N ALA A 84 2.08 12.72 -11.30
CA ALA A 84 2.66 13.30 -10.10
C ALA A 84 3.74 12.39 -9.47
N HIS A 85 3.52 11.07 -9.46
CA HIS A 85 4.54 10.10 -9.07
C HIS A 85 5.75 10.14 -10.01
N ILE A 86 5.56 10.14 -11.33
CA ILE A 86 6.67 10.20 -12.29
C ILE A 86 7.50 11.47 -12.09
N GLY A 87 6.84 12.64 -12.01
CA GLY A 87 7.51 13.92 -11.78
C GLY A 87 8.30 13.95 -10.47
N THR A 88 7.68 13.45 -9.38
CA THR A 88 8.35 13.36 -8.06
C THR A 88 9.51 12.37 -8.09
N ALA A 89 9.40 11.25 -8.81
CA ALA A 89 10.49 10.29 -8.96
C ALA A 89 11.68 10.89 -9.71
N ILE A 90 11.42 11.66 -10.77
CA ILE A 90 12.46 12.39 -11.50
C ILE A 90 13.15 13.40 -10.57
N ALA A 91 12.38 14.21 -9.85
CA ALA A 91 12.92 15.19 -8.90
C ALA A 91 13.80 14.53 -7.82
N LEU A 92 13.37 13.38 -7.27
CA LEU A 92 14.16 12.62 -6.31
C LEU A 92 15.43 12.03 -6.95
N ALA A 93 15.33 11.50 -8.18
CA ALA A 93 16.43 10.86 -8.89
C ALA A 93 17.54 11.84 -9.33
N VAL A 94 17.23 13.14 -9.47
CA VAL A 94 18.25 14.19 -9.68
C VAL A 94 19.29 14.18 -8.55
N THR A 95 18.89 13.78 -7.34
CA THR A 95 19.82 13.50 -6.27
C THR A 95 20.26 12.04 -6.34
N ILE A 96 21.57 11.76 -6.43
CA ILE A 96 22.08 10.37 -6.42
C ILE A 96 21.60 9.62 -5.17
N ILE A 97 21.50 10.33 -4.04
CA ILE A 97 21.00 9.81 -2.76
C ILE A 97 19.50 9.52 -2.80
N GLY A 98 18.73 10.18 -3.67
CA GLY A 98 17.29 10.03 -3.81
C GLY A 98 16.86 8.90 -4.73
N ILE A 99 17.77 8.24 -5.44
CA ILE A 99 17.46 7.10 -6.33
C ILE A 99 16.67 5.98 -5.61
N PRO A 100 17.02 5.56 -4.37
CA PRO A 100 16.22 4.57 -3.65
C PRO A 100 14.79 5.04 -3.33
N LEU A 101 14.62 6.34 -3.04
CA LEU A 101 13.32 6.96 -2.77
C LEU A 101 12.50 7.10 -4.05
N ALA A 102 13.14 7.46 -5.17
CA ALA A 102 12.52 7.50 -6.50
C ALA A 102 11.98 6.11 -6.89
N TRP A 103 12.75 5.05 -6.62
CA TRP A 103 12.30 3.69 -6.87
C TRP A 103 11.10 3.29 -6.01
N ALA A 104 11.09 3.65 -4.72
CA ALA A 104 9.94 3.43 -3.84
C ALA A 104 8.69 4.17 -4.37
N ASN A 105 8.87 5.40 -4.86
CA ASN A 105 7.80 6.21 -5.44
C ASN A 105 7.20 5.58 -6.71
N LEU A 106 8.04 5.11 -7.63
CA LEU A 106 7.58 4.49 -8.88
C LEU A 106 6.80 3.18 -8.63
N LYS A 107 7.17 2.41 -7.61
CA LYS A 107 6.45 1.19 -7.21
C LYS A 107 5.02 1.43 -6.75
N MET A 108 4.67 2.67 -6.40
CA MET A 108 3.31 3.03 -6.00
C MET A 108 2.39 3.29 -7.21
N ILE A 109 2.94 3.52 -8.40
CA ILE A 109 2.17 3.88 -9.60
C ILE A 109 1.09 2.84 -9.94
N PRO A 110 1.35 1.52 -9.95
CA PRO A 110 0.29 0.56 -10.28
C PRO A 110 -0.89 0.63 -9.30
N LEU A 111 -0.62 0.86 -8.01
CA LEU A 111 -1.66 1.05 -7.00
C LEU A 111 -2.40 2.38 -7.18
N ALA A 112 -1.69 3.43 -7.60
CA ALA A 112 -2.26 4.74 -7.94
C ALA A 112 -3.24 4.67 -9.12
N LEU A 113 -2.87 3.91 -10.16
CA LEU A 113 -3.66 3.71 -11.37
C LEU A 113 -4.86 2.80 -11.13
N PHE A 114 -4.71 1.77 -10.29
CA PHE A 114 -5.71 0.73 -10.09
C PHE A 114 -5.96 0.48 -8.60
N PRO A 115 -6.64 1.42 -7.92
CA PRO A 115 -6.80 1.39 -6.47
C PRO A 115 -7.83 0.38 -5.98
N LEU A 116 -8.83 0.04 -6.79
CA LEU A 116 -9.90 -0.86 -6.39
C LEU A 116 -9.46 -2.32 -6.45
N GLY A 117 -9.94 -3.10 -5.48
CA GLY A 117 -9.54 -4.51 -5.33
C GLY A 117 -8.16 -4.71 -4.70
N LYS A 118 -7.49 -3.64 -4.24
CA LYS A 118 -6.22 -3.74 -3.52
C LYS A 118 -6.39 -3.55 -2.02
N GLU A 119 -5.51 -4.18 -1.25
CA GLU A 119 -5.39 -4.02 0.20
C GLU A 119 -3.96 -3.70 0.58
N ILE A 120 -3.77 -2.83 1.57
CA ILE A 120 -2.44 -2.41 2.03
C ILE A 120 -2.16 -3.12 3.35
N VAL A 121 -1.14 -3.96 3.35
CA VAL A 121 -0.76 -4.82 4.46
C VAL A 121 0.68 -4.55 4.91
N PRO A 122 1.03 -4.83 6.17
CA PRO A 122 2.43 -4.84 6.59
C PRO A 122 3.23 -5.87 5.77
N GLU A 123 4.46 -5.55 5.36
CA GLU A 123 5.31 -6.50 4.61
C GLU A 123 5.52 -7.82 5.36
N GLY A 124 5.56 -7.80 6.69
CA GLY A 124 5.73 -8.99 7.52
C GLY A 124 4.55 -9.97 7.46
N ALA A 125 3.38 -9.53 7.00
CA ALA A 125 2.22 -10.40 6.79
C ALA A 125 2.39 -11.34 5.60
N LEU A 126 3.37 -11.07 4.71
CA LEU A 126 3.71 -11.94 3.58
C LEU A 126 4.69 -13.07 3.95
N ALA A 127 5.18 -13.10 5.20
CA ALA A 127 6.04 -14.19 5.64
C ALA A 127 5.24 -15.50 5.68
N PRO A 128 5.76 -16.62 5.14
CA PRO A 128 5.10 -17.91 5.26
C PRO A 128 4.89 -18.25 6.75
N PRO A 129 3.84 -19.02 7.10
CA PRO A 129 3.64 -19.47 8.47
C PRO A 129 4.97 -19.99 9.01
N ARG A 130 5.42 -19.48 10.16
CA ARG A 130 6.55 -20.09 10.85
C ARG A 130 6.19 -21.55 11.03
N TYR A 131 6.95 -22.46 10.40
CA TYR A 131 6.82 -23.88 10.66
C TYR A 131 6.94 -24.06 12.16
N THR A 132 5.81 -24.33 12.80
CA THR A 132 5.76 -24.73 14.19
C THR A 132 5.83 -26.23 14.11
N PRO A 133 6.95 -26.87 14.48
CA PRO A 133 7.02 -28.32 14.49
C PRO A 133 5.83 -28.83 15.32
N PRO A 134 5.13 -29.89 14.89
CA PRO A 134 4.17 -30.56 15.76
C PRO A 134 4.89 -30.80 17.10
N GLN A 135 4.33 -30.27 18.20
CA GLN A 135 4.84 -30.60 19.53
C GLN A 135 4.87 -32.12 19.58
N ALA A 136 6.08 -32.69 19.72
CA ALA A 136 6.26 -34.13 19.70
C ALA A 136 5.26 -34.74 20.68
N TYR A 137 4.38 -35.59 20.17
CA TYR A 137 3.42 -36.33 20.98
C TYR A 137 4.22 -37.29 21.86
N GLY A 138 4.68 -36.80 23.02
CA GLY A 138 5.71 -37.49 23.76
C GLY A 138 6.22 -36.69 24.93
N GLN A 139 5.33 -36.40 25.89
CA GLN A 139 5.62 -36.31 27.34
C GLN A 139 4.36 -36.65 28.15
N GLY A 140 3.67 -37.72 27.74
CA GLY A 140 2.51 -38.26 28.44
C GLY A 140 2.53 -39.79 28.36
N GLY A 141 3.58 -40.41 28.89
CA GLY A 141 3.55 -41.84 29.18
C GLY A 141 2.48 -42.13 30.24
N PRO A 142 1.77 -43.26 30.19
CA PRO A 142 0.77 -43.59 31.20
C PRO A 142 1.41 -43.67 32.59
N PRO A 143 0.74 -43.21 33.66
CA PRO A 143 1.29 -43.26 35.01
C PRO A 143 1.49 -44.70 35.47
N LEU A 144 2.74 -45.11 35.65
CA LEU A 144 3.14 -46.38 36.29
C LEU A 144 3.00 -46.28 37.82
N SER A 145 1.79 -46.12 38.35
CA SER A 145 1.55 -46.31 39.79
C SER A 145 0.10 -46.70 40.09
N ARG A 146 -0.18 -47.99 39.95
CA ARG A 146 -1.19 -48.71 40.75
C ARG A 146 -0.57 -50.03 41.21
N TYR A 147 0.30 -49.94 42.21
CA TYR A 147 0.62 -51.00 43.17
C TYR A 147 0.87 -50.32 44.51
#